data_AF-A0A8I1SUS2-F1
#
_entry.id   AF-A0A8I1SUS2-F1
#
_cell.length_a   1.000
_cell.length_b   1.000
_cell.length_c   1.000
_cell.angle_alpha   90.00
_cell.angle_beta   90.00
_cell.angle_gamma   90.00
#
_symmetry.space_group_name_H-M   'P 1'
#
loop_
_entity.id
_entity.type
_entity.pdbx_description
1 polymer ?
#
loop_
_entity_poly.entity_id
_entity_poly.type
_entity_poly.pdbx_seq_one_letter_code
_entity_poly.pdbx_strand_id
1 'polypeptide(L)' 'MHVPGRGATINPRGRFERLEVALEEEAEHEAGRPRTVYLRDDSQSIISTNDSPDIGFRSSINPYRGCEHGCS' A
#
# COMPACT_ATOMS: atom_id res chain seq x y z
N MET A 1 20.47 6.74 5.12
CA MET A 1 20.00 6.30 3.78
C MET A 1 18.50 6.12 3.87
N HIS A 2 17.71 7.02 3.30
CA HIS A 2 16.27 6.85 3.19
C HIS A 2 16.01 5.89 2.04
N VAL A 3 15.49 4.70 2.33
CA VAL A 3 15.05 3.76 1.30
C VAL A 3 13.66 4.24 0.85
N PRO A 4 13.46 4.64 -0.42
CA PRO A 4 12.14 5.03 -0.90
C PRO A 4 11.17 3.86 -0.71
N GLY A 5 10.01 4.13 -0.13
CA GLY A 5 8.92 3.14 -0.05
C GLY A 5 8.50 2.69 -1.44
N ARG A 6 7.88 1.52 -1.55
CA ARG A 6 7.30 1.00 -2.79
C ARG A 6 5.88 1.54 -3.04
N GLY A 7 5.53 2.68 -2.43
CA GLY A 7 4.21 3.29 -2.48
C GLY A 7 3.93 3.88 -3.86
N ALA A 8 2.71 4.35 -4.08
CA ALA A 8 2.41 5.12 -5.29
C ALA A 8 3.35 6.34 -5.35
N THR A 9 4.26 6.34 -6.32
CA THR A 9 5.23 7.43 -6.53
C THR A 9 4.64 8.56 -7.38
N ILE A 10 3.47 8.34 -7.97
CA ILE A 10 2.78 9.28 -8.85
C ILE A 10 1.31 9.38 -8.47
N ASN A 11 0.74 10.56 -8.69
CA ASN A 11 -0.68 10.82 -8.60
C ASN A 11 -1.26 10.92 -10.03
N PRO A 12 -1.78 9.82 -10.61
CA PRO A 12 -2.27 9.83 -11.98
C PRO A 12 -3.48 10.76 -12.12
N ARG A 13 -3.64 11.30 -13.32
CA ARG A 13 -4.75 12.20 -13.68
C ARG A 13 -6.10 11.52 -13.46
N GLY A 14 -7.09 12.32 -13.07
CA GLY A 14 -8.46 11.83 -12.90
C GLY A 14 -9.10 11.39 -14.22
N ARG A 15 -10.08 10.48 -14.14
CA ARG A 15 -10.79 9.90 -15.30
C ARG A 15 -11.40 10.91 -16.28
N PHE A 16 -11.68 12.14 -15.83
CA PHE A 16 -12.35 13.18 -16.62
C PHE A 16 -11.38 14.23 -17.20
N GLU A 17 -10.07 14.04 -17.00
CA GLU A 17 -9.05 14.92 -17.55
C GLU A 17 -8.72 14.56 -19.01
N ARG A 18 -8.07 15.48 -19.73
CA ARG A 18 -7.66 15.29 -21.13
C ARG A 18 -6.70 14.09 -21.24
N LEU A 19 -6.92 13.22 -22.22
CA LEU A 19 -6.07 12.08 -22.50
C LEU A 19 -4.66 12.53 -22.94
N GLU A 20 -3.63 12.02 -22.26
CA GLU A 20 -2.23 12.13 -22.65
C GLU A 20 -1.67 10.71 -22.87
N VAL A 21 -0.79 10.56 -23.85
CA VAL A 21 -0.15 9.28 -24.17
C VAL A 21 1.34 9.42 -23.90
N ALA A 22 1.86 8.59 -22.99
CA ALA A 22 3.28 8.47 -22.72
C ALA A 22 3.75 7.08 -23.18
N LEU A 23 4.92 7.03 -23.81
CA LEU A 23 5.61 5.78 -24.09
C LEU A 23 6.52 5.48 -22.91
N GLU A 24 6.30 4.35 -22.25
CA GLU A 24 7.14 3.90 -21.15
C GLU A 24 8.33 3.11 -21.69
N GLU A 25 9.52 3.34 -21.14
CA GLU A 25 10.66 2.47 -21.38
C GLU A 25 10.49 1.16 -20.60
N GLU A 26 11.09 0.08 -21.10
CA GLU A 26 11.05 -1.23 -20.44
C GLU A 26 11.72 -1.13 -19.07
N ALA A 27 10.93 -1.24 -18.00
CA ALA A 27 11.44 -1.09 -16.65
C ALA A 27 12.28 -2.31 -16.22
N GLU A 28 13.54 -2.08 -15.83
CA GLU A 28 14.33 -3.05 -15.07
C GLU A 28 13.72 -3.23 -13.66
N HIS A 29 12.80 -4.19 -13.53
CA HIS A 29 11.81 -4.17 -12.44
C HIS A 29 12.35 -4.46 -11.02
N GLU A 30 13.59 -4.93 -10.86
CA GLU A 30 14.05 -5.52 -9.59
C GLU A 30 15.37 -4.99 -9.02
N ALA A 31 16.19 -4.25 -9.78
CA ALA A 31 17.51 -3.87 -9.31
C ALA A 31 17.42 -2.87 -8.13
N GLY A 32 17.90 -3.27 -6.95
CA GLY A 32 18.04 -2.38 -5.78
C GLY A 32 16.83 -2.26 -4.84
N ARG A 33 15.72 -2.99 -5.07
CA ARG A 33 14.56 -2.97 -4.17
C ARG A 33 14.81 -3.85 -2.92
N PRO A 34 14.44 -3.42 -1.70
CA PRO A 34 14.57 -4.26 -0.51
C PRO A 34 13.70 -5.51 -0.66
N ARG A 35 14.16 -6.69 -0.27
CA ARG A 35 13.37 -7.93 -0.39
C ARG A 35 12.13 -7.89 0.51
N THR A 36 11.00 -8.40 0.02
CA THR A 36 9.81 -8.60 0.86
C THR A 36 10.14 -9.62 1.95
N VAL A 37 9.80 -9.29 3.20
CA VAL A 37 9.98 -10.18 4.35
C VAL A 37 8.63 -10.44 4.99
N TYR A 38 8.33 -11.72 5.23
CA TYR A 38 7.17 -12.14 5.99
C TYR A 38 7.54 -12.21 7.47
N LEU A 39 6.77 -11.51 8.30
CA LEU A 39 6.93 -11.53 9.75
C LEU A 39 5.93 -12.52 10.34
N ARG A 40 6.29 -13.14 11.48
CA ARG A 40 5.33 -13.87 12.29
C ARG A 40 4.40 -12.88 12.97
N ASP A 41 3.11 -13.13 12.92
CA ASP A 41 2.09 -12.35 13.63
C ASP A 41 1.73 -13.06 14.93
N ASP A 42 1.98 -12.41 16.07
CA ASP A 42 1.65 -12.91 17.41
C ASP A 42 0.22 -12.50 17.86
N SER A 43 -0.55 -11.87 16.96
CA SER A 43 -1.93 -11.46 17.24
C SER A 43 -2.80 -12.64 17.64
N GLN A 44 -3.54 -12.47 18.74
CA GLN A 44 -4.44 -13.50 19.28
C GLN A 44 -5.86 -13.43 18.66
N SER A 45 -6.16 -12.38 17.90
CA SER A 45 -7.46 -12.18 17.24
C SER A 45 -7.26 -11.52 15.87
N ILE A 46 -8.03 -11.99 14.89
CA ILE A 46 -8.12 -11.39 13.56
C ILE A 46 -9.08 -10.18 13.51
N ILE A 47 -9.98 -10.07 14.50
CA ILE A 47 -10.98 -9.00 14.57
C ILE A 47 -10.37 -7.79 15.29
N SER A 48 -10.41 -6.65 14.62
CA SER A 48 -10.15 -5.33 15.21
C SER A 48 -11.49 -4.64 15.51
N THR A 49 -11.55 -3.89 16.61
CA THR A 49 -12.77 -3.15 17.00
C THR A 49 -12.47 -1.67 17.16
N ASN A 50 -13.45 -0.82 16.86
CA ASN A 50 -13.38 0.61 17.13
C ASN A 50 -14.73 1.13 17.67
N ASP A 51 -14.67 2.21 18.44
CA ASP A 51 -15.79 2.88 19.11
C ASP A 51 -15.99 4.34 18.65
N SER A 52 -15.35 4.74 17.55
CA SER A 52 -15.49 6.08 16.99
C SER A 52 -16.93 6.35 16.54
N PRO A 53 -17.49 7.53 16.86
CA PRO A 53 -18.80 7.93 16.36
C PRO A 53 -18.80 8.18 14.84
N ASP A 54 -17.62 8.38 14.23
CA ASP A 54 -17.47 8.71 12.82
C ASP A 54 -17.32 7.47 11.93
N ILE A 55 -17.13 6.29 12.51
CA ILE A 55 -16.93 5.04 11.77
C ILE A 55 -18.20 4.18 11.86
N GLY A 56 -18.89 4.01 10.73
CA GLY A 56 -20.18 3.29 10.63
C GLY A 56 -20.12 1.77 10.85
N PHE A 57 -18.99 1.23 11.30
CA PHE A 57 -18.83 -0.18 11.65
C PHE A 57 -18.06 -0.32 12.97
N ARG A 58 -18.38 -1.35 13.74
CA ARG A 58 -17.67 -1.65 14.99
C ARG A 58 -16.45 -2.54 14.79
N SER A 59 -16.54 -3.50 13.87
CA SER A 59 -15.54 -4.55 13.71
C SER A 59 -14.99 -4.57 12.29
N SER A 60 -13.69 -4.81 12.17
CA SER A 60 -12.99 -4.99 10.90
C SER A 60 -12.01 -6.14 10.97
N ILE A 61 -11.58 -6.59 9.79
CA ILE A 61 -10.52 -7.58 9.63
C ILE A 61 -9.49 -6.98 8.68
N ASN A 62 -8.21 -7.10 9.01
CA ASN A 62 -7.12 -6.87 8.06
C ASN A 62 -6.49 -8.23 7.71
N PRO A 63 -6.84 -8.83 6.55
CA PRO A 63 -6.30 -10.13 6.13
C PRO A 63 -4.79 -10.08 5.86
N TYR A 64 -4.25 -8.89 5.62
CA TYR A 64 -2.87 -8.65 5.26
C TYR A 64 -2.27 -7.64 6.24
N ARG A 65 -1.82 -8.14 7.39
CA ARG A 65 -1.13 -7.30 8.37
C ARG A 65 0.28 -6.98 7.87
N GLY A 66 0.45 -5.79 7.32
CA GLY A 66 1.69 -5.31 6.70
C GLY A 66 1.43 -4.79 5.29
N CYS A 67 2.36 -3.99 4.77
CA CYS A 67 2.25 -3.45 3.41
C CYS A 67 3.63 -3.53 2.75
N GLU A 68 3.74 -4.31 1.67
CA GLU A 68 4.97 -4.34 0.86
C GLU A 68 5.23 -2.99 0.19
N HIS A 69 4.17 -2.20 -0.03
CA HIS A 69 4.26 -0.90 -0.66
C HIS A 69 4.84 0.15 0.30
N GLY A 70 4.77 -0.04 1.63
CA GLY A 70 5.37 0.90 2.58
C GLY A 70 4.98 2.35 2.31
N CYS A 71 3.67 2.64 2.36
CA CYS A 71 3.10 3.95 2.06
C CYS A 71 3.86 5.07 2.80
N SER A 72 4.28 6.09 2.04
CA SER A 72 4.95 7.30 2.52
C SER A 72 3.95 8.39 2.88
#